data_AF-A0A6C0K0I3-F1
#
_entry.id   AF-A0A6C0K0I3-F1
#
_cell.length_a   1.000
_cell.length_b   1.000
_cell.length_c   1.000
_cell.angle_alpha   90.00
_cell.angle_beta   90.00
_cell.angle_gamma   90.00
#
_symmetry.space_group_name_H-M   'P 1'
#
loop_
_entity.id
_entity.type
_entity.pdbx_description
1 polymer ?
#
loop_
_entity_poly.entity_id
_entity_poly.type
_entity_poly.pdbx_seq_one_letter_code
_entity_poly.pdbx_strand_id
1 'polypeptide(L)'
;MLIIDTRERHLIPLVDDCVQQTLPIGDIWIGQDVTATTLIIERKTIKDLEASVLDGRYREQKGRLLAFCQERNASPMYLLEGNYAETTGRLKPQALMKLVARLQLKHGIAVMHTEDVKETASLLDALHKYWQEDPANLTKETGTLTAATGIHVSKKANADDPSQFLLQCLMQCPGVSLRIGQALLTAYPSFAALMAATEKEIASVDAAGRKVGPVIGKRLKGFLI
;
A
#
# COMPACT_ATOMS: atom_id res chain seq x y z
N MET A 1 6.05 -18.11 -5.34
CA MET A 1 7.16 -18.95 -4.89
C MET A 1 8.22 -18.05 -4.30
N LEU A 2 8.92 -18.50 -3.26
CA LEU A 2 10.10 -17.84 -2.73
C LEU A 2 11.34 -18.50 -3.36
N ILE A 3 12.10 -17.73 -4.13
CA ILE A 3 13.30 -18.17 -4.85
C ILE A 3 14.48 -17.40 -4.29
N ILE A 4 15.54 -18.10 -3.87
CA ILE A 4 16.75 -17.50 -3.28
C ILE A 4 17.95 -17.84 -4.15
N ASP A 5 18.80 -16.84 -4.39
CA ASP A 5 20.03 -17.05 -5.15
C ASP A 5 20.95 -18.04 -4.44
N THR A 6 21.47 -19.02 -5.19
CA THR A 6 22.45 -20.02 -4.70
C THR A 6 23.68 -19.45 -3.97
N ARG A 7 23.99 -18.16 -4.16
CA ARG A 7 25.08 -17.44 -3.48
C ARG A 7 24.73 -17.04 -2.04
N GLU A 8 23.45 -16.97 -1.68
CA GLU A 8 22.97 -16.59 -0.34
C GLU A 8 23.04 -17.75 0.69
N ARG A 9 24.25 -18.31 0.84
CA ARG A 9 24.50 -19.53 1.64
C ARG A 9 24.15 -19.43 3.12
N HIS A 10 24.16 -18.22 3.68
CA HIS A 10 23.84 -17.99 5.10
C HIS A 10 22.34 -17.86 5.35
N LEU A 11 21.58 -17.46 4.32
CA LEU A 11 20.15 -17.23 4.42
C LEU A 11 19.35 -18.51 4.11
N ILE A 12 19.77 -19.24 3.07
CA ILE A 12 19.11 -20.48 2.62
C ILE A 12 18.78 -21.46 3.77
N PRO A 13 19.68 -21.75 4.73
CA PRO A 13 19.39 -22.70 5.81
C PRO A 13 18.34 -22.22 6.82
N LEU A 14 17.95 -20.95 6.78
CA LEU A 14 17.01 -20.32 7.71
C LEU A 14 15.61 -20.19 7.11
N VAL A 15 15.41 -20.62 5.86
CA VAL A 15 14.16 -20.47 5.13
C VAL A 15 13.69 -21.84 4.63
N ASP A 16 12.63 -22.37 5.25
CA ASP A 16 12.19 -23.75 5.03
C ASP A 16 11.57 -24.02 3.65
N ASP A 17 10.78 -23.07 3.11
CA ASP A 17 10.04 -23.22 1.85
C ASP A 17 10.60 -22.27 0.77
N CYS A 18 11.82 -22.56 0.30
CA CYS A 18 12.46 -21.81 -0.78
C CYS A 18 13.00 -22.71 -1.89
N VAL A 19 12.97 -22.18 -3.12
CA VAL A 19 13.66 -22.76 -4.27
C VAL A 19 15.01 -22.08 -4.43
N GLN A 20 16.07 -22.87 -4.51
CA GLN A 20 17.41 -22.36 -4.76
C GLN A 20 17.69 -22.34 -6.26
N GLN A 21 18.03 -21.17 -6.80
CA GLN A 21 18.34 -21.01 -8.23
C GLN A 21 19.42 -19.94 -8.40
N THR A 22 20.23 -20.00 -9.46
CA THR A 22 21.06 -18.85 -9.83
C THR A 22 20.17 -17.78 -10.47
N LEU A 23 20.08 -16.60 -9.86
CA LEU A 23 19.26 -15.50 -10.34
C LEU A 23 20.08 -14.57 -11.22
N PRO A 24 19.51 -14.06 -12.33
CA PRO A 24 20.22 -13.12 -13.20
C PRO A 24 20.39 -11.73 -12.56
N ILE A 25 19.47 -11.34 -11.66
CA ILE A 25 19.39 -10.04 -10.98
C ILE A 25 18.76 -10.22 -9.60
N GLY A 26 19.29 -9.50 -8.60
CA GLY A 26 18.84 -9.59 -7.20
C GLY A 26 19.25 -10.89 -6.54
N ASP A 27 18.91 -10.99 -5.25
CA ASP A 27 19.30 -12.11 -4.39
C ASP A 27 18.11 -12.98 -3.99
N ILE A 28 16.91 -12.39 -3.92
CA ILE A 28 15.66 -13.11 -3.58
C ILE A 28 14.53 -12.64 -4.50
N TRP A 29 13.75 -13.57 -5.05
CA TRP A 29 12.50 -13.31 -5.76
C TRP A 29 11.32 -13.90 -4.99
N ILE A 30 10.25 -13.12 -4.83
CA ILE A 30 8.95 -13.60 -4.33
C ILE A 30 7.93 -13.40 -5.44
N GLY A 31 7.49 -14.49 -6.08
CA GLY A 31 6.59 -14.40 -7.23
C GLY A 31 6.48 -15.68 -8.03
N GLN A 32 5.81 -15.58 -9.17
CA GLN A 32 5.74 -16.62 -10.19
C GLN A 32 6.02 -15.97 -11.57
N ASP A 33 6.92 -16.59 -12.34
CA ASP A 33 7.24 -16.25 -13.74
C ASP A 33 7.63 -14.78 -14.02
N VAL A 34 8.38 -14.12 -13.13
CA VAL A 34 8.88 -12.73 -13.26
C VAL A 34 7.89 -11.79 -13.94
N THR A 35 6.76 -11.62 -13.28
CA THR A 35 5.63 -10.81 -13.74
C THR A 35 5.43 -9.60 -12.84
N ALA A 36 4.31 -8.87 -13.05
CA ALA A 36 3.92 -7.72 -12.25
C ALA A 36 3.82 -8.00 -10.74
N THR A 37 3.46 -9.22 -10.36
CA THR A 37 3.30 -9.65 -8.95
C THR A 37 4.60 -10.17 -8.35
N THR A 38 5.72 -10.02 -9.05
CA THR A 38 7.03 -10.48 -8.56
C THR A 38 7.76 -9.35 -7.84
N LEU A 39 8.12 -9.61 -6.59
CA LEU A 39 9.03 -8.79 -5.81
C LEU A 39 10.46 -9.30 -6.02
N ILE A 40 11.36 -8.42 -6.45
CA ILE A 40 12.79 -8.69 -6.61
C ILE A 40 13.54 -7.91 -5.54
N ILE A 41 14.24 -8.63 -4.67
CA ILE A 41 14.93 -8.09 -3.51
C ILE A 41 16.44 -8.20 -3.74
N GLU A 42 17.14 -7.08 -3.60
CA GLU A 42 18.60 -7.04 -3.43
C GLU A 42 18.90 -6.97 -1.92
N ARG A 43 19.52 -8.02 -1.37
CA ARG A 43 19.93 -8.09 0.03
C ARG A 43 21.34 -7.52 0.17
N LYS A 44 21.54 -6.65 1.15
CA LYS A 44 22.86 -6.05 1.37
C LYS A 44 23.09 -5.72 2.84
N THR A 45 24.21 -6.19 3.39
CA THR A 45 24.62 -5.73 4.72
C THR A 45 24.99 -4.25 4.68
N ILE A 46 24.91 -3.54 5.81
CA ILE A 46 25.34 -2.14 5.88
C ILE A 46 26.80 -1.97 5.43
N LYS A 47 27.67 -2.94 5.76
CA LYS A 47 29.09 -2.94 5.35
C LYS A 47 29.24 -3.11 3.84
N ASP A 48 28.48 -4.03 3.24
CA ASP A 48 28.50 -4.23 1.79
C ASP A 48 27.90 -3.05 1.03
N LEU A 49 26.90 -2.39 1.62
CA LEU A 49 26.34 -1.16 1.08
C LEU A 49 27.40 -0.06 1.08
N GLU A 50 28.09 0.14 2.20
CA GLU A 50 29.20 1.10 2.29
C GLU A 50 30.28 0.83 1.23
N ALA A 51 30.77 -0.41 1.15
CA ALA A 51 31.76 -0.81 0.17
C ALA A 51 31.24 -0.52 -1.25
N SER A 52 30.05 -1.02 -1.60
CA SER A 52 29.48 -0.84 -2.94
C SER A 52 29.33 0.63 -3.37
N VAL A 53 29.11 1.55 -2.43
CA VAL A 53 29.04 2.99 -2.68
C VAL A 53 30.41 3.57 -2.96
N LEU A 54 31.41 3.22 -2.14
CA LEU A 54 32.79 3.67 -2.31
C LEU A 54 33.39 3.15 -3.63
N ASP A 55 33.05 1.92 -3.99
CA ASP A 55 33.57 1.23 -5.17
C ASP A 55 32.82 1.61 -6.47
N GLY A 56 31.72 2.36 -6.36
CA GLY A 56 30.84 2.72 -7.48
C GLY A 56 29.89 1.60 -7.95
N ARG A 57 30.09 0.35 -7.50
CA ARG A 57 29.27 -0.84 -7.85
C ARG A 57 27.79 -0.66 -7.53
N TYR A 58 27.47 0.09 -6.48
CA TYR A 58 26.10 0.42 -6.09
C TYR A 58 25.29 1.02 -7.26
N ARG A 59 25.90 1.91 -8.05
CA ARG A 59 25.19 2.61 -9.13
C ARG A 59 24.82 1.65 -10.26
N GLU A 60 25.73 0.75 -10.60
CA GLU A 60 25.53 -0.27 -11.63
C GLU A 60 24.46 -1.29 -11.18
N GLN A 61 24.61 -1.85 -9.97
CA GLN A 61 23.68 -2.84 -9.40
C GLN A 61 22.25 -2.29 -9.36
N LYS A 62 22.07 -1.08 -8.82
CA LYS A 62 20.77 -0.40 -8.78
C LYS A 62 20.20 -0.15 -10.19
N GLY A 63 21.06 0.27 -11.13
CA GLY A 63 20.65 0.52 -12.51
C GLY A 63 20.14 -0.74 -13.21
N ARG A 64 20.86 -1.86 -13.04
CA ARG A 64 20.48 -3.17 -13.57
C ARG A 64 19.20 -3.69 -12.95
N LEU A 65 19.05 -3.58 -11.62
CA LEU A 65 17.83 -3.95 -10.90
C LEU A 65 16.61 -3.18 -11.44
N LEU A 66 16.71 -1.85 -11.52
CA LEU A 66 15.63 -1.01 -12.03
C LEU A 66 15.27 -1.32 -13.48
N ALA A 67 16.26 -1.48 -14.35
CA ALA A 67 16.02 -1.79 -15.75
C ALA A 67 15.31 -3.14 -15.92
N PHE A 68 15.77 -4.17 -15.19
CA PHE A 68 15.18 -5.49 -15.21
C PHE A 68 13.74 -5.48 -14.69
N CYS A 69 13.51 -4.84 -13.54
CA CYS A 69 12.17 -4.69 -12.97
C CYS A 69 11.24 -3.92 -13.90
N GLN A 70 11.71 -2.85 -14.56
CA GLN A 70 10.92 -2.07 -15.49
C GLN A 70 10.54 -2.88 -16.74
N GLU A 71 11.45 -3.66 -17.31
CA GLU A 71 11.19 -4.52 -18.48
C GLU A 71 10.15 -5.61 -18.17
N ARG A 72 10.20 -6.16 -16.95
CA ARG A 72 9.35 -7.27 -16.50
C ARG A 72 8.11 -6.84 -15.71
N ASN A 73 7.93 -5.53 -15.55
CA ASN A 73 6.93 -4.92 -14.68
C ASN A 73 6.98 -5.36 -13.21
N ALA A 74 8.12 -5.90 -12.75
CA ALA A 74 8.31 -6.39 -11.39
C ALA A 74 8.57 -5.26 -10.37
N SER A 75 8.35 -5.52 -9.09
CA SER A 75 8.61 -4.58 -7.99
C SER A 75 10.04 -4.74 -7.46
N PRO A 76 10.91 -3.71 -7.49
CA PRO A 76 12.21 -3.76 -6.84
C PRO A 76 12.13 -3.39 -5.35
N MET A 77 12.94 -4.06 -4.53
CA MET A 77 13.16 -3.74 -3.12
C MET A 77 14.63 -3.92 -2.74
N TYR A 78 15.12 -3.10 -1.82
CA TYR A 78 16.35 -3.39 -1.09
C TYR A 78 16.01 -3.93 0.30
N LEU A 79 16.71 -4.98 0.71
CA LEU A 79 16.69 -5.46 2.08
C LEU A 79 18.06 -5.19 2.70
N LEU A 80 18.09 -4.24 3.62
CA LEU A 80 19.31 -3.89 4.35
C LEU A 80 19.39 -4.69 5.64
N GLU A 81 20.59 -5.15 5.97
CA GLU A 81 20.84 -5.96 7.16
C GLU A 81 21.98 -5.36 8.01
N GLY A 82 21.80 -5.30 9.33
CA GLY A 82 22.80 -4.83 10.29
C GLY A 82 22.64 -3.37 10.69
N ASN A 83 23.45 -2.91 11.64
CA ASN A 83 23.31 -1.56 12.20
C ASN A 83 24.03 -0.51 11.35
N TYR A 84 23.43 0.67 11.13
CA TYR A 84 24.10 1.80 10.44
C TYR A 84 25.38 2.29 11.11
N ALA A 85 25.60 1.95 12.38
CA ALA A 85 26.84 2.21 13.11
C ALA A 85 27.96 1.20 12.78
N GLU A 86 27.63 0.03 12.24
CA GLU A 86 28.57 -1.02 11.87
C GLU A 86 29.23 -0.78 10.51
N THR A 87 29.73 0.43 10.27
CA THR A 87 30.48 0.76 9.06
C THR A 87 31.98 0.58 9.28
N THR A 88 32.76 0.57 8.19
CA THR A 88 34.23 0.65 8.22
C THR A 88 34.74 2.03 8.66
N GLY A 89 33.84 2.99 8.90
CA GLY A 89 34.15 4.37 9.30
C GLY A 89 34.49 5.29 8.14
N ARG A 90 34.57 4.78 6.90
CA ARG A 90 34.86 5.57 5.70
C ARG A 90 33.68 6.45 5.29
N LEU A 91 32.47 5.97 5.52
CA LEU A 91 31.24 6.73 5.43
C LEU A 91 30.59 6.86 6.81
N LYS A 92 30.17 8.09 7.13
CA LYS A 92 29.37 8.36 8.31
C LYS A 92 27.99 7.71 8.17
N PRO A 93 27.37 7.21 9.26
CA PRO A 93 26.03 6.62 9.23
C PRO A 93 24.98 7.51 8.54
N GLN A 94 25.05 8.82 8.76
CA GLN A 94 24.17 9.81 8.13
C GLN A 94 24.25 9.82 6.59
N ALA A 95 25.40 9.47 6.01
CA ALA A 95 25.55 9.38 4.56
C ALA A 95 24.80 8.16 4.00
N LEU A 96 24.84 7.03 4.70
CA LEU A 96 24.06 5.84 4.35
C LEU A 96 22.56 6.08 4.52
N MET A 97 22.13 6.74 5.60
CA MET A 97 20.73 7.13 5.77
C MET A 97 20.23 8.02 4.62
N LYS A 98 21.04 8.98 4.17
CA LYS A 98 20.72 9.82 3.00
C LYS A 98 20.64 9.02 1.70
N LEU A 99 21.47 7.97 1.56
CA LEU A 99 21.42 7.06 0.43
C LEU A 99 20.11 6.27 0.41
N VAL A 100 19.70 5.76 1.57
CA VAL A 100 18.44 5.02 1.74
C VAL A 100 17.24 5.92 1.49
N ALA A 101 17.25 7.15 2.01
CA ALA A 101 16.23 8.15 1.69
C ALA A 101 16.17 8.42 0.17
N ARG A 102 17.31 8.45 -0.52
CA ARG A 102 17.35 8.63 -1.97
C ARG A 102 16.80 7.41 -2.73
N LEU A 103 17.07 6.18 -2.28
CA LEU A 103 16.48 4.96 -2.85
C LEU A 103 14.95 5.02 -2.80
N GLN A 104 14.40 5.36 -1.64
CA GLN A 104 12.96 5.41 -1.44
C GLN A 104 12.32 6.61 -2.16
N LEU A 105 12.76 7.82 -1.84
CA LEU A 105 12.06 9.03 -2.25
C LEU A 105 12.36 9.44 -3.69
N LYS A 106 13.62 9.28 -4.15
CA LYS A 106 14.02 9.70 -5.50
C LYS A 106 13.86 8.58 -6.53
N HIS A 107 14.10 7.33 -6.12
CA HIS A 107 14.05 6.20 -7.05
C HIS A 107 12.78 5.35 -6.91
N GLY A 108 11.94 5.60 -5.90
CA GLY A 108 10.71 4.85 -5.70
C GLY A 108 10.95 3.36 -5.42
N ILE A 109 12.11 3.01 -4.86
CA ILE A 109 12.48 1.64 -4.51
C ILE A 109 12.19 1.44 -3.03
N ALA A 110 11.38 0.42 -2.70
CA ALA A 110 11.12 0.08 -1.32
C ALA A 110 12.41 -0.35 -0.62
N VAL A 111 12.59 0.04 0.64
CA VAL A 111 13.73 -0.40 1.44
C VAL A 111 13.20 -0.92 2.77
N MET A 112 13.46 -2.18 3.08
CA MET A 112 13.25 -2.75 4.40
C MET A 112 14.60 -2.91 5.10
N HIS A 113 14.59 -2.86 6.42
CA HIS A 113 15.78 -2.94 7.25
C HIS A 113 15.57 -3.99 8.33
N THR A 114 16.58 -4.82 8.53
CA THR A 114 16.63 -5.90 9.54
C THR A 114 17.94 -5.81 10.30
N GLU A 115 17.94 -6.29 11.53
CA GLU A 115 19.10 -6.36 12.41
C GLU A 115 20.06 -7.47 11.98
N ASP A 116 19.54 -8.65 11.66
CA ASP A 116 20.34 -9.81 11.32
C ASP A 116 19.68 -10.75 10.28
N VAL A 117 20.41 -11.81 9.92
CA VAL A 117 19.97 -12.79 8.93
C VAL A 117 18.75 -13.61 9.39
N LYS A 118 18.51 -13.77 10.69
CA LYS A 118 17.34 -14.48 11.22
C LYS A 118 16.09 -13.63 11.10
N GLU A 119 16.21 -12.33 11.38
CA GLU A 119 15.13 -11.38 11.13
C GLU A 119 14.86 -11.25 9.63
N THR A 120 15.90 -11.23 8.79
CA THR A 120 15.75 -11.33 7.33
C THR A 120 14.94 -12.56 6.93
N ALA A 121 15.28 -13.75 7.43
CA ALA A 121 14.53 -14.97 7.11
C ALA A 121 13.06 -14.88 7.57
N SER A 122 12.81 -14.35 8.76
CA SER A 122 11.46 -14.15 9.30
C SER A 122 10.64 -13.17 8.47
N LEU A 123 11.26 -12.09 7.99
CA LEU A 123 10.65 -11.13 7.09
C LEU A 123 10.29 -11.76 5.74
N LEU A 124 11.19 -12.57 5.17
CA LEU A 124 10.94 -13.25 3.90
C LEU A 124 9.80 -14.26 3.99
N ASP A 125 9.69 -15.00 5.10
CA ASP A 125 8.56 -15.89 5.36
C ASP A 125 7.24 -15.11 5.43
N ALA A 126 7.23 -13.98 6.15
CA ALA A 126 6.05 -13.11 6.23
C ALA A 126 5.65 -12.54 4.85
N LEU A 127 6.61 -12.03 4.07
CA LEU A 127 6.34 -11.52 2.72
C LEU A 127 5.88 -12.63 1.76
N HIS A 128 6.44 -13.83 1.87
CA HIS A 128 6.03 -14.97 1.06
C HIS A 128 4.60 -15.39 1.37
N LYS A 129 4.22 -15.48 2.65
CA LYS A 129 2.84 -15.76 3.07
C LYS A 129 1.87 -14.67 2.62
N TYR A 130 2.25 -13.40 2.77
CA TYR A 130 1.44 -12.28 2.30
C TYR A 130 1.20 -12.29 0.79
N TRP A 131 2.20 -12.75 0.02
CA TRP A 131 2.06 -13.00 -1.42
C TRP A 131 1.19 -14.23 -1.75
N GLN A 132 1.25 -15.29 -0.94
CA GLN A 132 0.40 -16.47 -1.11
C GLN A 132 -1.09 -16.17 -0.84
N GLU A 133 -1.38 -15.25 0.08
CA GLU A 133 -2.74 -14.78 0.36
C GLU A 133 -3.36 -14.06 -0.87
N ASP A 134 -2.62 -13.12 -1.45
CA ASP A 134 -2.95 -12.48 -2.72
C ASP A 134 -1.67 -11.98 -3.40
N PRO A 135 -1.30 -12.49 -4.60
CA PRO A 135 -0.12 -12.00 -5.33
C PRO A 135 -0.15 -10.50 -5.63
N ALA A 136 -1.33 -9.87 -5.69
CA ALA A 136 -1.47 -8.43 -5.88
C ALA A 136 -0.97 -7.62 -4.68
N ASN A 137 -0.85 -8.22 -3.49
CA ASN A 137 -0.37 -7.56 -2.28
C ASN A 137 1.05 -6.99 -2.37
N LEU A 138 1.90 -7.57 -3.22
CA LEU A 138 3.27 -7.11 -3.47
C LEU A 138 3.41 -6.26 -4.75
N THR A 139 2.29 -5.97 -5.42
CA THR A 139 2.26 -5.09 -6.58
C THR A 139 2.17 -3.63 -6.12
N LYS A 140 2.84 -2.74 -6.85
CA LYS A 140 2.59 -1.30 -6.65
C LYS A 140 1.18 -1.01 -7.15
N GLU A 141 0.36 -0.40 -6.30
CA GLU A 141 -0.87 0.25 -6.73
C GLU A 141 -0.50 1.33 -7.76
N THR A 142 -0.67 1.00 -9.04
CA THR A 142 -0.44 1.91 -10.17
C THR A 142 -1.70 2.70 -10.52
N GLY A 143 -2.78 2.47 -9.77
CA GLY A 143 -3.94 3.34 -9.79
C GLY A 143 -3.53 4.73 -9.34
N THR A 144 -3.97 5.74 -10.08
CA THR A 144 -4.18 7.04 -9.45
C THR A 144 -4.97 6.75 -8.18
N LEU A 145 -4.45 7.12 -7.01
CA LEU A 145 -5.29 7.33 -5.83
C LEU A 145 -6.23 8.48 -6.20
N THR A 146 -7.20 8.22 -7.09
CA THR A 146 -8.45 8.93 -7.04
C THR A 146 -8.90 8.71 -5.61
N ALA A 147 -9.10 9.79 -4.85
CA ALA A 147 -9.60 9.80 -3.48
C ALA A 147 -11.03 9.21 -3.43
N ALA A 148 -11.13 7.95 -3.81
CA ALA A 148 -12.26 7.42 -4.53
C ALA A 148 -12.33 5.90 -4.61
N THR A 149 -11.50 5.24 -3.83
CA THR A 149 -11.98 4.17 -2.95
C THR A 149 -13.05 4.66 -1.93
N GLY A 150 -13.63 5.86 -2.14
CA GLY A 150 -15.02 6.18 -1.79
C GLY A 150 -15.94 6.84 -2.86
N ILE A 151 -15.49 7.40 -4.01
CA ILE A 151 -16.31 8.38 -4.79
C ILE A 151 -16.10 8.47 -6.34
N HIS A 152 -15.02 8.04 -7.00
CA HIS A 152 -14.78 8.41 -8.43
C HIS A 152 -15.04 7.36 -9.51
N VAL A 153 -15.14 6.06 -9.23
CA VAL A 153 -15.39 5.09 -10.33
C VAL A 153 -16.85 5.12 -10.80
N SER A 154 -17.75 5.74 -10.03
CA SER A 154 -19.18 5.79 -10.35
C SER A 154 -19.70 7.14 -10.85
N LYS A 155 -18.84 8.12 -11.14
CA LYS A 155 -19.32 9.45 -11.59
C LYS A 155 -20.01 9.46 -12.95
N LYS A 156 -19.91 8.39 -13.76
CA LYS A 156 -20.57 8.32 -15.07
C LYS A 156 -21.72 7.32 -15.14
N ALA A 157 -21.85 6.43 -14.15
CA ALA A 157 -22.90 5.42 -14.09
C ALA A 157 -23.89 5.67 -12.94
N ASN A 158 -23.43 6.23 -11.81
CA ASN A 158 -24.30 6.55 -10.66
C ASN A 158 -24.68 8.03 -10.59
N ALA A 159 -24.01 8.93 -11.32
CA ALA A 159 -24.39 10.35 -11.33
C ALA A 159 -25.70 10.62 -12.09
N ASP A 160 -26.08 9.74 -13.02
CA ASP A 160 -27.33 9.83 -13.77
C ASP A 160 -28.55 9.31 -12.97
N ASP A 161 -28.33 8.67 -11.81
CA ASP A 161 -29.39 8.25 -10.90
C ASP A 161 -29.63 9.31 -9.81
N PRO A 162 -30.77 10.03 -9.82
CA PRO A 162 -31.08 11.06 -8.83
C PRO A 162 -31.08 10.56 -7.38
N SER A 163 -31.40 9.28 -7.15
CA SER A 163 -31.41 8.69 -5.81
C SER A 163 -29.99 8.43 -5.30
N GLN A 164 -29.07 8.02 -6.18
CA GLN A 164 -27.64 7.91 -5.83
C GLN A 164 -27.01 9.27 -5.59
N PHE A 165 -27.33 10.27 -6.42
CA PHE A 165 -26.86 11.64 -6.20
C PHE A 165 -27.33 12.18 -4.83
N LEU A 166 -28.61 11.98 -4.48
CA LEU A 166 -29.15 12.35 -3.18
C LEU A 166 -28.44 11.63 -2.02
N LEU A 167 -28.21 10.32 -2.13
CA LEU A 167 -27.48 9.54 -1.11
C LEU A 167 -26.08 10.10 -0.85
N GLN A 168 -25.36 10.44 -1.92
CA GLN A 168 -24.01 11.00 -1.81
C GLN A 168 -24.01 12.38 -1.14
N CYS A 169 -25.00 13.23 -1.45
CA CYS A 169 -25.18 14.51 -0.77
C CYS A 169 -25.50 14.34 0.72
N LEU A 170 -26.38 13.41 1.07
CA LEU A 170 -26.72 13.10 2.47
C LEU A 170 -25.48 12.70 3.28
N MET A 171 -24.60 11.89 2.71
CA MET A 171 -23.37 11.41 3.36
C MET A 171 -22.31 12.50 3.55
N GLN A 172 -22.47 13.69 2.95
CA GLN A 172 -21.62 14.85 3.26
C GLN A 172 -22.01 15.54 4.57
N CYS A 173 -23.21 15.26 5.12
CA CYS A 173 -23.64 15.81 6.40
C CYS A 173 -22.90 15.11 7.56
N PRO A 174 -22.16 15.83 8.43
CA PRO A 174 -21.43 15.23 9.53
C PRO A 174 -22.31 14.41 10.48
N GLY A 175 -22.00 13.12 10.61
CA GLY A 175 -22.75 12.15 11.40
C GLY A 175 -23.71 11.27 10.59
N VAL A 176 -23.84 11.50 9.27
CA VAL A 176 -24.64 10.65 8.37
C VAL A 176 -23.74 9.60 7.73
N SER A 177 -23.78 8.37 8.24
CA SER A 177 -23.12 7.22 7.61
C SER A 177 -23.95 6.68 6.43
N LEU A 178 -23.39 5.77 5.62
CA LEU A 178 -24.11 5.11 4.51
C LEU A 178 -25.46 4.52 4.97
N ARG A 179 -25.48 3.86 6.12
CA ARG A 179 -26.68 3.26 6.71
C ARG A 179 -27.76 4.31 7.02
N ILE A 180 -27.36 5.44 7.59
CA ILE A 180 -28.29 6.54 7.88
C ILE A 180 -28.76 7.18 6.57
N GLY A 181 -27.85 7.40 5.61
CA GLY A 181 -28.17 7.94 4.30
C GLY A 181 -29.17 7.08 3.53
N GLN A 182 -29.02 5.75 3.56
CA GLN A 182 -29.97 4.82 2.93
C GLN A 182 -31.35 4.84 3.61
N ALA A 183 -31.40 4.93 4.94
CA ALA A 183 -32.65 5.06 5.67
C ALA A 183 -33.38 6.37 5.34
N LEU A 184 -32.62 7.48 5.26
CA LEU A 184 -33.14 8.79 4.86
C LEU A 184 -33.60 8.80 3.40
N LEU A 185 -32.85 8.19 2.48
CA LEU A 185 -33.25 8.05 1.08
C LEU A 185 -34.53 7.22 0.93
N THR A 186 -34.67 6.16 1.73
CA THR A 186 -35.88 5.33 1.73
C THR A 186 -37.10 6.11 2.22
N ALA A 187 -36.93 6.94 3.27
CA ALA A 187 -37.98 7.80 3.79
C ALA A 187 -38.30 9.00 2.86
N TYR A 188 -37.29 9.55 2.20
CA TYR A 188 -37.36 10.73 1.37
C TYR A 188 -36.62 10.48 0.03
N PRO A 189 -37.31 9.92 -0.98
CA PRO A 189 -36.66 9.40 -2.19
C PRO A 189 -36.14 10.47 -3.15
N SER A 190 -36.40 11.76 -2.87
CA SER A 190 -35.97 12.88 -3.70
C SER A 190 -35.58 14.09 -2.84
N PHE A 191 -34.79 15.00 -3.41
CA PHE A 191 -34.47 16.27 -2.76
C PHE A 191 -35.73 17.04 -2.38
N ALA A 192 -36.76 17.07 -3.24
CA ALA A 192 -38.01 17.75 -2.93
C ALA A 192 -38.71 17.16 -1.68
N ALA A 193 -38.75 15.84 -1.55
CA ALA A 193 -39.31 15.16 -0.39
C ALA A 193 -38.50 15.46 0.89
N LEU A 194 -37.17 15.42 0.79
CA LEU A 194 -36.28 15.70 1.92
C LEU A 194 -36.35 17.17 2.36
N MET A 195 -36.40 18.10 1.41
CA MET A 195 -36.52 19.54 1.66
C MET A 195 -37.85 19.90 2.32
N ALA A 196 -38.93 19.19 1.97
CA ALA A 196 -40.25 19.38 2.58
C ALA A 196 -40.33 18.86 4.03
N ALA A 197 -39.50 17.87 4.38
CA ALA A 197 -39.49 17.29 5.72
C ALA A 197 -39.02 18.28 6.80
N THR A 198 -39.66 18.23 7.96
CA THR A 198 -39.29 18.99 9.15
C THR A 198 -38.12 18.36 9.89
N GLU A 199 -37.43 19.14 10.73
CA GLU A 199 -36.35 18.64 11.59
C GLU A 199 -36.79 17.43 12.43
N LYS A 200 -38.01 17.45 12.97
CA LYS A 200 -38.56 16.37 13.80
C LYS A 200 -38.81 15.10 13.01
N GLU A 201 -39.31 15.23 11.77
CA GLU A 201 -39.55 14.09 10.89
C GLU A 201 -38.22 13.42 10.48
N ILE A 202 -37.21 14.21 10.11
CA ILE A 202 -35.86 13.70 9.79
C ILE A 202 -35.26 13.00 11.02
N ALA A 203 -35.32 13.63 12.20
CA ALA A 203 -34.79 13.06 13.44
C ALA A 203 -35.47 11.74 13.86
N SER A 204 -36.72 11.51 13.41
CA SER A 204 -37.51 10.34 13.77
C SER A 204 -37.25 9.11 12.92
N VAL A 205 -36.58 9.25 11.77
CA VAL A 205 -36.27 8.14 10.85
C VAL A 205 -35.48 7.06 11.57
N ASP A 206 -35.91 5.81 11.42
CA ASP A 206 -35.22 4.65 11.98
C ASP A 206 -34.15 4.13 11.00
N ALA A 207 -32.90 4.13 11.44
CA ALA A 207 -31.76 3.55 10.75
C ALA A 207 -31.41 2.17 11.32
N ALA A 208 -32.36 1.23 11.20
CA ALA A 208 -32.29 -0.16 11.66
C ALA A 208 -32.10 -0.31 13.19
N GLY A 209 -33.11 0.10 13.94
CA GLY A 209 -33.20 -0.02 15.40
C GLY A 209 -32.66 1.20 16.16
N ARG A 210 -32.24 2.26 15.47
CA ARG A 210 -31.83 3.53 16.09
C ARG A 210 -32.31 4.71 15.26
N LYS A 211 -32.95 5.67 15.93
CA LYS A 211 -33.36 6.92 15.31
C LYS A 211 -32.15 7.76 14.91
N VAL A 212 -32.26 8.47 13.78
CA VAL A 212 -31.29 9.46 13.31
C VAL A 212 -31.00 10.52 14.39
N GLY A 213 -32.03 10.92 15.13
CA GLY A 213 -31.90 11.77 16.30
C GLY A 213 -31.82 13.27 15.99
N PRO A 214 -32.06 14.11 17.01
CA PRO A 214 -32.28 15.55 16.84
C PRO A 214 -31.04 16.31 16.35
N VAL A 215 -29.84 15.87 16.76
CA VAL A 215 -28.58 16.55 16.37
C VAL A 215 -28.36 16.44 14.86
N ILE A 216 -28.55 15.25 14.28
CA ILE A 216 -28.40 15.04 12.84
C ILE A 216 -29.56 15.71 12.10
N GLY A 217 -30.80 15.59 12.58
CA GLY A 217 -31.97 16.25 11.99
C GLY A 217 -31.79 17.77 11.86
N LYS A 218 -31.32 18.43 12.93
CA LYS A 218 -31.06 19.87 12.95
C LYS A 218 -29.96 20.27 11.97
N ARG A 219 -28.84 19.54 11.96
CA ARG A 219 -27.71 19.80 11.05
C ARG A 219 -28.11 19.65 9.60
N LEU A 220 -28.76 18.54 9.28
CA LEU A 220 -29.20 18.26 7.91
C LEU A 220 -30.19 19.31 7.43
N LYS A 221 -31.18 19.68 8.26
CA LYS A 221 -32.12 20.75 7.89
C LYS A 221 -31.42 22.10 7.69
N GLY A 222 -30.38 22.40 8.46
CA GLY A 222 -29.57 23.60 8.28
C GLY A 222 -28.82 23.68 6.94
N PHE A 223 -28.53 22.55 6.28
CA PHE A 223 -27.94 22.51 4.94
C PHE A 223 -28.98 22.58 3.81
N LEU A 224 -30.27 22.47 4.13
CA LEU A 224 -31.40 22.38 3.20
C LEU A 224 -32.23 23.68 3.16
N ILE A 225 -31.68 24.78 3.67
CA ILE A 225 -32.27 26.13 3.66
C ILE A 225 -31.40 27.00 2.76
#